data_AF-A0AAN8WFH5-F1
#
_entry.id   AF-A0AAN8WFH5-F1
#
_cell.length_a   1.000
_cell.length_b   1.000
_cell.length_c   1.000
_cell.angle_alpha   90.00
_cell.angle_beta   90.00
_cell.angle_gamma   90.00
#
_symmetry.space_group_name_H-M   'P 1'
#
loop_
_entity.id
_entity.type
_entity.pdbx_description
1 polymer ?
#
loop_
_entity_poly.entity_id
_entity_poly.type
_entity_poly.pdbx_seq_one_letter_code
_entity_poly.pdbx_strand_id
1 'polypeptide(L)'
;FPNPEDSPPELANGWLYEEITAQWSHVVPGLDNATVLYAGYYSVPLKPGFRIITLNSMFGYSSNVWLTENSIDLASQLAWLEAELGKSEAAGELVHILGHIPPGIIKSERTWSREYNKIIRRYENIIRGQFFGHTHTDEYEVFLEGDRAVGVAYIAPSQTPWFNYNPSYRIYIVDGDRPDTTRLVLDHTTYIMNLTEAHETNVSRWYELYNAKSAYEMGSLTPDDWLDLAYRMAANRTLFDIYWTNYANAADPYLAGGCDDICYERRLCDIMTSDRNDMDACYEVVKRKRHANSYKEDITTFST
;
A
#
# COMPACT_ATOMS: atom_id res chain seq x y z
N PHE A 1 -12.28 -16.43 -4.09
CA PHE A 1 -11.32 -17.00 -3.15
C PHE A 1 -12.10 -17.58 -2.00
N PRO A 2 -12.53 -18.85 -2.15
CA PRO A 2 -13.33 -19.55 -1.15
C PRO A 2 -12.54 -19.84 0.13
N ASN A 3 -13.24 -20.20 1.21
CA ASN A 3 -12.59 -20.79 2.38
C ASN A 3 -12.12 -22.22 2.04
N PRO A 4 -10.82 -22.55 2.12
CA PRO A 4 -10.32 -23.90 1.83
C PRO A 4 -10.94 -24.98 2.73
N GLU A 5 -11.43 -24.64 3.92
CA GLU A 5 -11.99 -25.62 4.88
C GLU A 5 -13.42 -26.04 4.54
N ASP A 6 -14.22 -25.13 3.96
CA ASP A 6 -15.67 -25.32 3.80
C ASP A 6 -16.09 -25.52 2.35
N SER A 7 -15.18 -25.31 1.39
CA SER A 7 -15.55 -25.25 -0.03
C SER A 7 -15.50 -26.62 -0.70
N PRO A 8 -16.51 -26.98 -1.50
CA PRO A 8 -16.47 -28.18 -2.34
C PRO A 8 -15.22 -28.17 -3.25
N PRO A 9 -14.62 -29.34 -3.53
CA PRO A 9 -13.42 -29.42 -4.37
C PRO A 9 -13.57 -28.74 -5.74
N GLU A 10 -14.79 -28.72 -6.31
CA GLU A 10 -15.07 -28.10 -7.62
C GLU A 10 -15.04 -26.57 -7.57
N LEU A 11 -15.21 -25.98 -6.39
CA LEU A 11 -15.23 -24.54 -6.16
C LEU A 11 -13.95 -24.05 -5.48
N ALA A 12 -13.13 -24.97 -4.95
CA ALA A 12 -11.87 -24.69 -4.31
C ALA A 12 -10.80 -24.16 -5.30
N ASN A 13 -9.88 -23.36 -4.78
CA ASN A 13 -8.75 -22.81 -5.55
C ASN A 13 -7.51 -23.72 -5.55
N GLY A 14 -7.65 -25.00 -5.20
CA GLY A 14 -6.52 -25.93 -5.06
C GLY A 14 -5.64 -26.00 -6.32
N TRP A 15 -6.26 -26.08 -7.50
CA TRP A 15 -5.56 -26.09 -8.79
C TRP A 15 -4.62 -24.90 -8.98
N LEU A 16 -5.03 -23.70 -8.51
CA LEU A 16 -4.22 -22.49 -8.63
C LEU A 16 -3.05 -22.53 -7.66
N TYR A 17 -3.29 -22.94 -6.41
CA TYR A 17 -2.25 -22.99 -5.39
C TYR A 17 -1.22 -24.08 -5.65
N GLU A 18 -1.63 -25.21 -6.24
CA GLU A 18 -0.74 -26.28 -6.71
C GLU A 18 0.23 -25.77 -7.79
N GLU A 19 -0.30 -25.10 -8.81
CA GLU A 19 0.51 -24.51 -9.90
C GLU A 19 1.45 -23.41 -9.39
N ILE A 20 0.96 -22.52 -8.52
CA ILE A 20 1.78 -21.49 -7.88
C ILE A 20 2.92 -22.12 -7.08
N THR A 21 2.62 -23.15 -6.28
CA THR A 21 3.63 -23.84 -5.46
C THR A 21 4.68 -24.52 -6.33
N ALA A 22 4.26 -25.19 -7.41
CA ALA A 22 5.15 -25.84 -8.36
C ALA A 22 6.13 -24.84 -8.98
N GLN A 23 5.66 -23.64 -9.36
CA GLN A 23 6.53 -22.61 -9.94
C GLN A 23 7.41 -21.93 -8.89
N TRP A 24 6.85 -21.56 -7.74
CA TRP A 24 7.53 -20.69 -6.77
C TRP A 24 8.51 -21.41 -5.87
N SER A 25 8.32 -22.72 -5.63
CA SER A 25 9.28 -23.52 -4.86
C SER A 25 10.70 -23.53 -5.46
N HIS A 26 10.84 -23.22 -6.75
CA HIS A 26 12.13 -23.10 -7.43
C HIS A 26 12.78 -21.71 -7.33
N VAL A 27 12.00 -20.66 -7.05
CA VAL A 27 12.47 -19.26 -7.11
C VAL A 27 12.41 -18.53 -5.77
N VAL A 28 11.67 -19.05 -4.78
CA VAL A 28 11.58 -18.50 -3.43
C VAL A 28 12.28 -19.44 -2.44
N PRO A 29 13.54 -19.17 -2.06
CA PRO A 29 14.27 -19.98 -1.09
C PRO A 29 13.56 -19.99 0.27
N GLY A 30 13.40 -21.16 0.87
CA GLY A 30 12.77 -21.29 2.19
C GLY A 30 11.24 -21.14 2.19
N LEU A 31 10.60 -21.22 1.01
CA LEU A 31 9.13 -21.23 0.89
C LEU A 31 8.52 -22.43 1.63
N ASP A 32 7.58 -22.14 2.52
CA ASP A 32 6.72 -23.17 3.11
C ASP A 32 5.56 -23.50 2.17
N ASN A 33 5.77 -24.55 1.37
CA ASN A 33 4.78 -25.04 0.42
C ASN A 33 3.42 -25.37 1.08
N ALA A 34 3.38 -25.74 2.37
CA ALA A 34 2.13 -26.12 3.02
C ALA A 34 1.17 -24.92 3.14
N THR A 35 1.68 -23.75 3.51
CA THR A 35 0.87 -22.52 3.60
C THR A 35 0.38 -22.03 2.25
N VAL A 36 1.25 -22.11 1.22
CA VAL A 36 0.87 -21.77 -0.16
C VAL A 36 -0.24 -22.68 -0.66
N LEU A 37 -0.09 -24.01 -0.50
CA LEU A 37 -1.10 -24.99 -0.91
C LEU A 37 -2.42 -24.83 -0.16
N TYR A 38 -2.36 -24.47 1.12
CA TYR A 38 -3.56 -24.28 1.94
C TYR A 38 -4.38 -23.06 1.49
N ALA A 39 -3.74 -21.90 1.33
CA ALA A 39 -4.49 -20.65 1.13
C ALA A 39 -3.75 -19.55 0.34
N GLY A 40 -2.58 -19.85 -0.23
CA GLY A 40 -1.81 -18.93 -1.06
C GLY A 40 -1.07 -17.81 -0.31
N TYR A 41 -1.21 -17.72 1.01
CA TYR A 41 -0.34 -16.89 1.86
C TYR A 41 0.86 -17.70 2.33
N TYR A 42 1.97 -17.04 2.66
CA TYR A 42 3.19 -17.72 3.12
C TYR A 42 4.16 -16.77 3.84
N SER A 43 5.12 -17.35 4.54
CA SER A 43 6.14 -16.64 5.33
C SER A 43 7.52 -17.22 5.01
N VAL A 44 8.52 -16.36 4.76
CA VAL A 44 9.88 -16.78 4.37
C VAL A 44 10.93 -16.00 5.14
N PRO A 45 11.90 -16.68 5.80
CA PRO A 45 13.09 -16.03 6.33
C PRO A 45 14.01 -15.66 5.17
N LEU A 46 14.01 -14.38 4.78
CA LEU A 46 14.81 -13.92 3.63
C LEU A 46 16.30 -13.82 3.99
N LYS A 47 16.59 -13.36 5.21
CA LYS A 47 17.94 -13.24 5.79
C LYS A 47 17.88 -13.46 7.30
N PRO A 48 19.00 -13.72 8.00
CA PRO A 48 19.01 -13.74 9.45
C PRO A 48 18.42 -12.45 10.03
N GLY A 49 17.43 -12.58 10.91
CA GLY A 49 16.74 -11.44 11.52
C GLY A 49 15.78 -10.68 10.60
N PHE A 50 15.47 -11.19 9.40
CA PHE A 50 14.56 -10.52 8.46
C PHE A 50 13.65 -11.50 7.70
N ARG A 51 12.34 -11.27 7.80
CA ARG A 51 11.28 -12.12 7.25
C ARG A 51 10.37 -11.35 6.32
N ILE A 52 9.92 -12.04 5.28
CA ILE A 52 8.83 -11.60 4.40
C ILE A 52 7.58 -12.41 4.73
N ILE A 53 6.47 -11.72 4.96
CA ILE A 53 5.15 -12.35 5.11
C ILE A 53 4.28 -11.88 3.94
N THR A 54 3.81 -12.81 3.12
CA THR A 54 2.97 -12.52 1.96
C THR A 54 1.54 -12.96 2.23
N LEU A 55 0.61 -12.02 2.13
CA LEU A 55 -0.82 -12.22 2.32
C LEU A 55 -1.50 -12.57 1.00
N ASN A 56 -2.42 -13.53 1.04
CA ASN A 56 -3.54 -13.59 0.11
C ASN A 56 -4.62 -12.56 0.51
N SER A 57 -4.38 -11.29 0.21
CA SER A 57 -5.30 -10.18 0.55
C SER A 57 -6.66 -10.25 -0.14
N MET A 58 -6.91 -11.24 -1.01
CA MET A 58 -8.24 -11.50 -1.58
C MET A 58 -9.27 -11.89 -0.52
N PHE A 59 -8.83 -12.43 0.61
CA PHE A 59 -9.70 -12.73 1.76
C PHE A 59 -10.25 -11.47 2.44
N GLY A 60 -9.59 -10.32 2.27
CA GLY A 60 -10.09 -9.01 2.69
C GLY A 60 -10.83 -8.24 1.60
N TYR A 61 -11.04 -8.79 0.40
CA TYR A 61 -11.60 -8.04 -0.73
C TYR A 61 -13.11 -8.13 -0.80
N SER A 62 -13.82 -7.00 -0.71
CA SER A 62 -15.28 -6.95 -0.67
C SER A 62 -15.98 -7.46 -1.93
N SER A 63 -15.27 -7.62 -3.06
CA SER A 63 -15.83 -8.27 -4.26
C SER A 63 -15.55 -9.78 -4.33
N ASN A 64 -14.91 -10.35 -3.31
CA ASN A 64 -14.83 -11.79 -3.13
C ASN A 64 -16.19 -12.31 -2.64
N VAL A 65 -17.01 -12.81 -3.56
CA VAL A 65 -18.39 -13.25 -3.28
C VAL A 65 -18.49 -14.28 -2.15
N TRP A 66 -17.44 -15.06 -1.90
CA TRP A 66 -17.37 -16.06 -0.83
C TRP A 66 -17.47 -15.47 0.58
N LEU A 67 -17.16 -14.17 0.73
CA LEU A 67 -17.35 -13.44 1.99
C LEU A 67 -18.83 -13.36 2.41
N THR A 68 -19.79 -13.57 1.50
CA THR A 68 -21.22 -13.55 1.86
C THR A 68 -21.65 -14.80 2.62
N GLU A 69 -20.92 -15.90 2.48
CA GLU A 69 -21.18 -17.15 3.21
C GLU A 69 -20.60 -17.07 4.61
N ASN A 70 -19.31 -16.73 4.71
CA ASN A 70 -18.61 -16.50 5.96
C ASN A 70 -17.51 -15.45 5.74
N SER A 71 -17.53 -14.39 6.54
CA SER A 71 -16.52 -13.32 6.52
C SER A 71 -15.60 -13.33 7.74
N ILE A 72 -15.76 -14.31 8.63
CA ILE A 72 -14.90 -14.46 9.80
C ILE A 72 -13.59 -15.09 9.35
N ASP A 73 -12.54 -14.26 9.30
CA ASP A 73 -11.13 -14.63 9.05
C ASP A 73 -10.93 -15.84 8.12
N LEU A 74 -11.27 -15.67 6.83
CA LEU A 74 -11.15 -16.76 5.85
C LEU A 74 -9.74 -17.37 5.86
N ALA A 75 -9.70 -18.71 5.84
CA ALA A 75 -8.47 -19.50 5.92
C ALA A 75 -7.62 -19.17 7.16
N SER A 76 -8.23 -18.64 8.24
CA SER A 76 -7.55 -18.21 9.47
C SER A 76 -6.35 -17.30 9.21
N GLN A 77 -6.40 -16.47 8.16
CA GLN A 77 -5.23 -15.74 7.68
C GLN A 77 -4.74 -14.70 8.69
N LEU A 78 -5.64 -13.94 9.32
CA LEU A 78 -5.28 -12.92 10.29
C LEU A 78 -4.77 -13.56 11.58
N ALA A 79 -5.39 -14.66 12.02
CA ALA A 79 -4.87 -15.45 13.14
C ALA A 79 -3.47 -16.04 12.85
N TRP A 80 -3.25 -16.54 11.63
CA TRP A 80 -1.94 -17.01 11.18
C TRP A 80 -0.91 -15.86 11.12
N LEU A 81 -1.30 -14.69 10.61
CA LEU A 81 -0.44 -13.50 10.54
C LEU A 81 0.00 -13.07 11.95
N GLU A 82 -0.94 -12.99 12.89
CA GLU A 82 -0.64 -12.67 14.29
C GLU A 82 0.36 -13.67 14.89
N ALA A 83 0.16 -14.96 14.63
CA ALA A 83 1.07 -16.00 15.12
C ALA A 83 2.48 -15.90 14.51
N GLU A 84 2.60 -15.63 13.21
CA GLU A 84 3.90 -15.44 12.53
C GLU A 84 4.63 -14.18 13.01
N LEU A 85 3.91 -13.09 13.24
CA LEU A 85 4.47 -11.87 13.82
C LEU A 85 4.92 -12.09 15.26
N GLY A 86 4.14 -12.81 16.07
CA GLY A 86 4.53 -13.19 17.43
C GLY A 86 5.80 -14.05 17.48
N LYS A 87 5.94 -15.01 16.56
CA LYS A 87 7.19 -15.79 16.41
C LYS A 87 8.36 -14.92 16.01
N SER A 88 8.14 -14.00 15.07
CA SER A 88 9.16 -13.06 14.57
C SER A 88 9.64 -12.13 15.69
N GLU A 89 8.71 -11.57 16.47
CA GLU A 89 9.01 -10.73 17.64
C GLU A 89 9.84 -11.50 18.67
N ALA A 90 9.43 -12.73 19.02
CA ALA A 90 10.16 -13.58 19.96
C ALA A 90 11.57 -13.95 19.47
N ALA A 91 11.76 -14.06 18.14
CA ALA A 91 13.04 -14.33 17.51
C ALA A 91 13.89 -13.08 17.24
N GLY A 92 13.37 -11.87 17.51
CA GLY A 92 14.03 -10.61 17.18
C GLY A 92 14.14 -10.33 15.67
N GLU A 93 13.24 -10.90 14.87
CA GLU A 93 13.15 -10.68 13.43
C GLU A 93 12.38 -9.40 13.11
N LEU A 94 12.85 -8.67 12.09
CA LEU A 94 12.11 -7.59 11.44
C LEU A 94 11.31 -8.15 10.26
N VAL A 95 10.18 -7.52 9.94
CA VAL A 95 9.21 -8.07 9.00
C VAL A 95 8.83 -7.05 7.93
N HIS A 96 8.80 -7.49 6.67
CA HIS A 96 8.04 -6.82 5.61
C HIS A 96 6.80 -7.63 5.27
N ILE A 97 5.67 -6.93 5.08
CA ILE A 97 4.41 -7.54 4.68
C ILE A 97 4.12 -7.20 3.22
N LEU A 98 3.77 -8.20 2.43
CA LEU A 98 3.39 -8.05 1.03
C LEU A 98 1.93 -8.48 0.86
N GLY A 99 1.18 -7.80 0.00
CA GLY A 99 -0.15 -8.20 -0.40
C GLY A 99 -0.51 -7.63 -1.77
N HIS A 100 -1.66 -8.00 -2.31
CA HIS A 100 -2.14 -7.41 -3.57
C HIS A 100 -3.02 -6.19 -3.30
N ILE A 101 -4.03 -6.36 -2.44
CA ILE A 101 -5.09 -5.41 -2.15
C ILE A 101 -4.74 -4.67 -0.86
N PRO A 102 -4.60 -3.34 -0.89
CA PRO A 102 -4.32 -2.57 0.31
C PRO A 102 -5.49 -2.59 1.29
N PRO A 103 -5.23 -2.50 2.61
CA PRO A 103 -6.25 -2.70 3.64
C PRO A 103 -7.26 -1.55 3.76
N GLY A 104 -6.89 -0.34 3.35
CA GLY A 104 -7.70 0.88 3.51
C GLY A 104 -8.62 1.23 2.33
N ILE A 105 -8.44 0.58 1.17
CA ILE A 105 -9.22 0.93 -0.02
C ILE A 105 -10.71 0.68 0.15
N ILE A 106 -11.54 1.42 -0.60
CA ILE A 106 -13.01 1.33 -0.48
C ILE A 106 -13.59 -0.09 -0.61
N LYS A 107 -12.88 -0.95 -1.36
CA LYS A 107 -13.25 -2.35 -1.61
C LYS A 107 -12.61 -3.35 -0.62
N SER A 108 -12.05 -2.87 0.48
CA SER A 108 -11.60 -3.71 1.58
C SER A 108 -12.78 -4.00 2.50
N GLU A 109 -12.94 -5.25 2.93
CA GLU A 109 -13.95 -5.66 3.88
C GLU A 109 -13.66 -5.00 5.23
N ARG A 110 -14.69 -4.42 5.85
CA ARG A 110 -14.58 -3.55 7.00
C ARG A 110 -14.03 -4.26 8.23
N THR A 111 -14.47 -5.48 8.50
CA THR A 111 -14.00 -6.25 9.65
C THR A 111 -12.56 -6.68 9.44
N TRP A 112 -12.22 -7.23 8.28
CA TRP A 112 -10.86 -7.62 7.92
C TRP A 112 -9.89 -6.43 8.02
N SER A 113 -10.26 -5.28 7.43
CA SER A 113 -9.48 -4.03 7.49
C SER A 113 -9.21 -3.59 8.93
N ARG A 114 -10.24 -3.59 9.79
CA ARG A 114 -10.10 -3.24 11.21
C ARG A 114 -9.20 -4.20 11.99
N GLU A 115 -9.40 -5.51 11.82
CA GLU A 115 -8.60 -6.51 12.55
C GLU A 115 -7.14 -6.51 12.06
N TYR A 116 -6.90 -6.34 10.75
CA TYR A 116 -5.56 -6.13 10.21
C TYR A 116 -4.89 -4.91 10.86
N ASN A 117 -5.59 -3.77 10.96
CA ASN A 117 -5.05 -2.57 11.60
C ASN A 117 -4.68 -2.78 13.07
N LYS A 118 -5.46 -3.56 13.84
CA LYS A 118 -5.09 -3.92 15.22
C LYS A 118 -3.80 -4.73 15.28
N ILE A 119 -3.62 -5.69 14.37
CA ILE A 119 -2.38 -6.47 14.27
C ILE A 119 -1.20 -5.55 13.95
N ILE A 120 -1.34 -4.66 12.96
CA ILE A 120 -0.27 -3.71 12.61
C ILE A 120 0.12 -2.83 13.81
N ARG A 121 -0.85 -2.28 14.54
CA ARG A 121 -0.58 -1.49 15.75
C ARG A 121 0.16 -2.31 16.82
N ARG A 122 -0.24 -3.57 17.05
CA ARG A 122 0.42 -4.45 18.04
C ARG A 122 1.88 -4.74 17.69
N TYR A 123 2.22 -4.88 16.41
CA TYR A 123 3.55 -5.30 15.95
C TYR A 123 4.32 -4.17 15.23
N GLU A 124 3.98 -2.91 15.49
CA GLU A 124 4.63 -1.73 14.90
C GLU A 124 6.16 -1.71 15.10
N ASN A 125 6.62 -2.33 16.19
CA ASN A 125 8.01 -2.43 16.57
C ASN A 125 8.83 -3.38 15.70
N ILE A 126 8.22 -4.31 14.97
CA ILE A 126 8.93 -5.26 14.11
C ILE A 126 8.55 -5.15 12.63
N ILE A 127 7.39 -4.58 12.31
CA ILE A 127 6.99 -4.34 10.93
C ILE A 127 7.75 -3.11 10.40
N ARG A 128 8.50 -3.30 9.30
CA ARG A 128 9.41 -2.29 8.73
C ARG A 128 9.09 -1.86 7.31
N GLY A 129 8.02 -2.41 6.75
CA GLY A 129 7.51 -2.05 5.44
C GLY A 129 6.29 -2.89 5.07
N GLN A 130 5.32 -2.28 4.42
CA GLN A 130 4.17 -2.98 3.85
C GLN A 130 4.03 -2.59 2.38
N PHE A 131 3.79 -3.55 1.51
CA PHE A 131 3.82 -3.34 0.05
C PHE A 131 2.60 -3.98 -0.62
N PHE A 132 1.83 -3.15 -1.31
CA PHE A 132 0.61 -3.53 -2.00
C PHE A 132 0.57 -2.99 -3.44
N GLY A 133 -0.49 -3.33 -4.16
CA GLY A 133 -0.77 -2.83 -5.51
C GLY A 133 -2.28 -2.71 -5.72
N HIS A 134 -2.82 -3.42 -6.72
CA HIS A 134 -4.24 -3.51 -7.08
C HIS A 134 -4.89 -2.23 -7.63
N THR A 135 -4.56 -1.06 -7.09
CA THR A 135 -5.20 0.20 -7.45
C THR A 135 -4.69 0.81 -8.75
N HIS A 136 -3.52 0.34 -9.20
CA HIS A 136 -2.80 0.75 -10.42
C HIS A 136 -2.22 2.18 -10.36
N THR A 137 -2.44 2.88 -9.24
CA THR A 137 -1.98 4.25 -8.97
C THR A 137 -0.81 4.28 -8.00
N ASP A 138 -0.05 5.36 -8.01
CA ASP A 138 1.07 5.59 -7.07
C ASP A 138 0.54 6.25 -5.78
N GLU A 139 0.34 5.46 -4.73
CA GLU A 139 -0.24 5.96 -3.47
C GLU A 139 0.35 5.27 -2.24
N TYR A 140 -0.09 5.70 -1.07
CA TYR A 140 0.30 5.12 0.22
C TYR A 140 -0.82 5.27 1.25
N GLU A 141 -0.83 4.41 2.26
CA GLU A 141 -1.73 4.49 3.42
C GLU A 141 -0.89 4.63 4.71
N VAL A 142 -1.29 5.55 5.59
CA VAL A 142 -0.70 5.72 6.92
C VAL A 142 -1.54 5.00 7.96
N PHE A 143 -0.89 4.20 8.81
CA PHE A 143 -1.52 3.54 9.94
C PHE A 143 -1.35 4.41 11.18
N LEU A 144 -2.46 4.64 11.89
CA LEU A 144 -2.48 5.51 13.06
C LEU A 144 -2.90 4.77 14.34
N GLU A 145 -2.30 5.16 15.46
CA GLU A 145 -2.79 4.91 16.82
C GLU A 145 -3.01 6.25 17.53
N GLY A 146 -4.26 6.71 17.56
CA GLY A 146 -4.55 8.11 17.89
C GLY A 146 -3.93 9.04 16.84
N ASP A 147 -3.16 10.03 17.29
CA ASP A 147 -2.47 11.00 16.41
C ASP A 147 -1.06 10.53 15.97
N ARG A 148 -0.63 9.33 16.38
CA ARG A 148 0.72 8.83 16.12
C ARG A 148 0.74 7.89 14.91
N ALA A 149 1.69 8.11 13.99
CA ALA A 149 1.91 7.19 12.89
C ALA A 149 2.68 5.94 13.35
N VAL A 150 2.10 4.77 13.10
CA VAL A 150 2.63 3.47 13.53
C VAL A 150 3.11 2.61 12.37
N GLY A 151 2.78 3.00 11.13
CA GLY A 151 3.16 2.26 9.95
C GLY A 151 2.78 2.97 8.66
N VAL A 152 3.36 2.48 7.56
CA VAL A 152 3.03 2.92 6.20
C VAL A 152 2.89 1.69 5.29
N ALA A 153 1.89 1.72 4.42
CA ALA A 153 1.77 0.80 3.29
C ALA A 153 2.03 1.55 1.99
N TYR A 154 3.01 1.06 1.23
CA TYR A 154 3.31 1.57 -0.10
C TYR A 154 2.48 0.84 -1.14
N ILE A 155 1.78 1.58 -1.98
CA ILE A 155 0.92 1.03 -3.02
C ILE A 155 1.57 1.37 -4.36
N ALA A 156 2.07 0.33 -5.03
CA ALA A 156 2.84 0.49 -6.26
C ALA A 156 1.93 0.64 -7.48
N PRO A 157 2.35 1.42 -8.49
CA PRO A 157 1.57 1.62 -9.68
C PRO A 157 1.69 0.39 -10.58
N SER A 158 0.85 0.29 -11.60
CA SER A 158 0.81 -0.90 -12.45
C SER A 158 1.73 -0.81 -13.67
N GLN A 159 2.28 -1.95 -14.06
CA GLN A 159 2.88 -2.10 -15.40
C GLN A 159 1.83 -2.10 -16.51
N THR A 160 0.62 -2.60 -16.22
CA THR A 160 -0.48 -2.50 -17.18
C THR A 160 -0.93 -1.05 -17.32
N PRO A 161 -1.28 -0.57 -18.53
CA PRO A 161 -1.83 0.76 -18.71
C PRO A 161 -3.32 0.85 -18.34
N TRP A 162 -3.89 -0.19 -17.74
CA TRP A 162 -5.31 -0.26 -17.43
C TRP A 162 -5.68 0.60 -16.21
N PHE A 163 -6.61 1.55 -16.27
CA PHE A 163 -7.16 2.17 -17.48
C PHE A 163 -6.48 3.52 -17.68
N ASN A 164 -5.91 3.74 -18.86
CA ASN A 164 -5.29 5.00 -19.28
C ASN A 164 -4.14 5.51 -18.40
N TYR A 165 -3.38 4.63 -17.76
CA TYR A 165 -2.13 4.98 -17.07
C TYR A 165 -0.92 4.71 -17.96
N ASN A 166 0.21 5.39 -17.70
CA ASN A 166 1.48 4.93 -18.23
C ASN A 166 1.92 3.66 -17.50
N PRO A 167 2.44 2.64 -18.22
CA PRO A 167 3.14 1.51 -17.64
C PRO A 167 4.22 1.98 -16.68
N SER A 168 4.21 1.44 -15.46
CA SER A 168 5.06 1.91 -14.38
C SER A 168 5.65 0.74 -13.56
N TYR A 169 6.85 0.93 -13.01
CA TYR A 169 7.41 0.06 -11.97
C TYR A 169 8.14 0.89 -10.92
N ARG A 170 8.35 0.31 -9.73
CA ARG A 170 9.02 0.99 -8.62
C ARG A 170 10.21 0.19 -8.10
N ILE A 171 11.24 0.90 -7.68
CA ILE A 171 12.41 0.36 -6.98
C ILE A 171 12.43 0.97 -5.57
N TYR A 172 12.48 0.12 -4.55
CA TYR A 172 12.68 0.53 -3.16
C TYR A 172 14.14 0.35 -2.77
N ILE A 173 14.69 1.36 -2.09
CA ILE A 173 15.97 1.26 -1.40
C ILE A 173 15.66 0.91 0.05
N VAL A 174 16.08 -0.27 0.50
CA VAL A 174 15.83 -0.77 1.85
C VAL A 174 17.13 -0.81 2.63
N ASP A 175 17.03 -0.54 3.92
CA ASP A 175 18.17 -0.58 4.82
C ASP A 175 18.85 -1.97 4.84
N GLY A 176 20.15 -1.97 4.53
CA GLY A 176 20.90 -3.17 4.13
C GLY A 176 21.27 -4.12 5.26
N ASP A 177 22.01 -5.18 4.91
CA ASP A 177 22.43 -6.25 5.81
C ASP A 177 23.57 -5.80 6.75
N ARG A 178 23.24 -5.33 7.95
CA ARG A 178 24.20 -5.03 9.03
C ARG A 178 23.58 -5.24 10.42
N PRO A 179 24.38 -5.38 11.50
CA PRO A 179 23.86 -5.69 12.84
C PRO A 179 22.80 -4.72 13.39
N ASP A 180 22.88 -3.44 13.04
CA ASP A 180 21.98 -2.35 13.43
C ASP A 180 20.97 -2.00 12.32
N THR A 181 20.69 -2.94 11.40
CA THR A 181 19.73 -2.71 10.31
C THR A 181 18.34 -2.39 10.84
N THR A 182 17.73 -1.35 10.30
CA THR A 182 16.35 -0.98 10.59
C THR A 182 15.36 -1.72 9.70
N ARG A 183 15.83 -2.25 8.56
CA ARG A 183 15.01 -2.76 7.44
C ARG A 183 13.94 -1.79 6.93
N LEU A 184 14.02 -0.51 7.29
CA LEU A 184 13.10 0.51 6.79
C LEU A 184 13.37 0.75 5.30
N VAL A 185 12.35 1.20 4.59
CA VAL A 185 12.51 1.81 3.27
C VAL A 185 13.20 3.16 3.48
N LEU A 186 14.36 3.34 2.85
CA LEU A 186 15.16 4.56 2.91
C LEU A 186 14.76 5.56 1.81
N ASP A 187 14.35 5.05 0.65
CA ASP A 187 13.84 5.83 -0.47
C ASP A 187 13.10 4.93 -1.48
N HIS A 188 12.38 5.53 -2.43
CA HIS A 188 11.90 4.81 -3.60
C HIS A 188 11.85 5.67 -4.86
N THR A 189 12.02 5.01 -6.00
CA THR A 189 12.00 5.65 -7.32
C THR A 189 10.99 4.94 -8.21
N THR A 190 10.08 5.71 -8.81
CA THR A 190 9.11 5.21 -9.79
C THR A 190 9.61 5.52 -11.20
N TYR A 191 9.56 4.53 -12.08
CA TYR A 191 9.90 4.63 -13.51
C TYR A 191 8.64 4.41 -14.34
N ILE A 192 8.52 5.16 -15.43
CA ILE A 192 7.38 5.05 -16.35
C ILE A 192 7.84 4.94 -17.80
N MET A 193 6.95 4.43 -18.65
CA MET A 193 7.04 4.54 -20.11
C MET A 193 5.88 5.41 -20.60
N ASN A 194 6.19 6.59 -21.16
CA ASN A 194 5.18 7.49 -21.71
C ASN A 194 4.56 6.85 -22.97
N LEU A 195 3.28 6.49 -22.90
CA LEU A 195 2.59 5.85 -24.01
C LEU A 195 2.34 6.79 -25.19
N THR A 196 2.11 8.07 -24.94
CA THR A 196 1.93 9.07 -26.01
C THR A 196 3.23 9.22 -26.80
N GLU A 197 4.35 9.42 -26.10
CA GLU A 197 5.68 9.49 -26.73
C GLU A 197 6.00 8.18 -27.48
N ALA A 198 5.75 7.02 -26.84
CA ALA A 198 6.03 5.72 -27.45
C ALA A 198 5.19 5.49 -28.72
N HIS A 199 3.94 5.95 -28.73
CA HIS A 199 3.07 5.86 -29.90
C HIS A 199 3.51 6.79 -31.03
N GLU A 200 3.88 8.04 -30.73
CA GLU A 200 4.32 9.02 -31.72
C GLU A 200 5.68 8.68 -32.33
N THR A 201 6.61 8.16 -31.52
CA THR A 201 7.99 7.91 -31.92
C THR A 201 8.27 6.46 -32.32
N ASN A 202 7.36 5.53 -32.03
CA ASN A 202 7.58 4.08 -32.09
C ASN A 202 8.78 3.59 -31.25
N VAL A 203 9.10 4.29 -30.15
CA VAL A 203 10.20 3.92 -29.23
C VAL A 203 9.68 3.75 -27.81
N SER A 204 9.85 2.56 -27.25
CA SER A 204 9.57 2.28 -25.85
C SER A 204 10.72 2.74 -24.95
N ARG A 205 10.65 3.95 -24.40
CA ARG A 205 11.63 4.47 -23.45
C ARG A 205 11.08 4.46 -22.02
N TRP A 206 11.79 3.78 -21.13
CA TRP A 206 11.59 3.87 -19.69
C TRP A 206 12.47 4.97 -19.11
N TYR A 207 11.91 5.82 -18.27
CA TYR A 207 12.64 6.87 -17.58
C TYR A 207 12.13 7.04 -16.15
N GLU A 208 12.98 7.62 -15.30
CA GLU A 208 12.63 7.95 -13.92
C GLU A 208 11.59 9.06 -13.92
N LEU A 209 10.42 8.78 -13.33
CA LEU A 209 9.40 9.81 -13.10
C LEU A 209 9.77 10.66 -11.89
N TYR A 210 10.04 10.01 -10.75
CA TYR A 210 10.42 10.71 -9.53
C TYR A 210 11.13 9.80 -8.53
N ASN A 211 11.89 10.44 -7.65
CA ASN A 211 12.41 9.90 -6.40
C ASN A 211 11.64 10.53 -5.21
N ALA A 212 11.18 9.71 -4.26
CA ALA A 212 10.23 10.14 -3.23
C ALA A 212 10.75 11.28 -2.37
N LYS A 213 11.95 11.11 -1.80
CA LYS A 213 12.52 12.13 -0.91
C LYS A 213 12.78 13.45 -1.62
N SER A 214 13.27 13.40 -2.86
CA SER A 214 13.53 14.61 -3.64
C SER A 214 12.23 15.30 -4.08
N ALA A 215 11.20 14.54 -4.48
CA ALA A 215 9.95 15.11 -4.99
C ALA A 215 9.11 15.76 -3.88
N TYR A 216 9.16 15.20 -2.67
CA TYR A 216 8.34 15.63 -1.55
C TYR A 216 9.12 16.37 -0.45
N GLU A 217 10.41 16.62 -0.68
CA GLU A 217 11.32 17.28 0.26
C GLU A 217 11.30 16.61 1.65
N MET A 218 11.45 15.28 1.66
CA MET A 218 11.38 14.47 2.87
C MET A 218 12.77 14.10 3.38
N GLY A 219 12.99 14.24 4.70
CA GLY A 219 14.24 13.84 5.36
C GLY A 219 14.41 12.33 5.47
N SER A 220 13.31 11.60 5.65
CA SER A 220 13.25 10.14 5.65
C SER A 220 11.86 9.66 5.21
N LEU A 221 11.65 8.33 5.15
CA LEU A 221 10.37 7.72 4.79
C LEU A 221 9.75 6.98 5.99
N THR A 222 9.93 7.54 7.19
CA THR A 222 9.28 7.02 8.40
C THR A 222 7.76 7.25 8.34
N PRO A 223 6.96 6.51 9.12
CA PRO A 223 5.52 6.76 9.21
C PRO A 223 5.18 8.22 9.55
N ASP A 224 5.96 8.86 10.44
CA ASP A 224 5.76 10.26 10.82
C ASP A 224 6.03 11.22 9.66
N ASP A 225 7.06 10.98 8.83
CA ASP A 225 7.32 11.82 7.65
C ASP A 225 6.23 11.67 6.59
N TRP A 226 5.68 10.45 6.41
CA TRP A 226 4.54 10.23 5.50
C TRP A 226 3.25 10.90 5.99
N LEU A 227 3.03 10.91 7.31
CA LEU A 227 1.94 11.65 7.93
C LEU A 227 2.12 13.17 7.77
N ASP A 228 3.33 13.68 8.00
CA ASP A 228 3.66 15.10 7.78
C ASP A 228 3.43 15.50 6.32
N LEU A 229 3.84 14.66 5.36
CA LEU A 229 3.57 14.91 3.94
C LEU A 229 2.07 15.09 3.67
N ALA A 230 1.20 14.26 4.25
CA ALA A 230 -0.24 14.39 4.08
C ALA A 230 -0.77 15.74 4.60
N TYR A 231 -0.27 16.19 5.76
CA TYR A 231 -0.63 17.50 6.33
C TYR A 231 -0.04 18.68 5.54
N ARG A 232 1.21 18.57 5.08
CA ARG A 232 1.84 19.57 4.21
C ARG A 232 1.07 19.71 2.90
N MET A 233 0.69 18.59 2.29
CA MET A 233 -0.17 18.58 1.12
C MET A 233 -1.46 19.31 1.43
N ALA A 234 -2.20 18.95 2.48
CA ALA A 234 -3.45 19.62 2.86
C ALA A 234 -3.35 21.17 2.88
N ALA A 235 -2.22 21.73 3.33
CA ALA A 235 -1.98 23.19 3.34
C ALA A 235 -1.40 23.77 2.03
N ASN A 236 -0.79 22.94 1.19
CA ASN A 236 -0.05 23.33 0.00
C ASN A 236 -0.53 22.58 -1.25
N ARG A 237 -1.41 23.24 -2.02
CA ARG A 237 -1.93 22.74 -3.29
C ARG A 237 -0.84 22.38 -4.30
N THR A 238 0.23 23.16 -4.39
CA THR A 238 1.33 22.88 -5.33
C THR A 238 2.05 21.57 -5.00
N LEU A 239 2.26 21.29 -3.71
CA LEU A 239 2.84 20.01 -3.27
C LEU A 239 1.88 18.85 -3.56
N PHE A 240 0.58 19.05 -3.37
CA PHE A 240 -0.43 18.07 -3.77
C PHE A 240 -0.48 17.84 -5.28
N ASP A 241 -0.31 18.87 -6.11
CA ASP A 241 -0.31 18.70 -7.57
C ASP A 241 0.89 17.85 -8.04
N ILE A 242 2.06 17.96 -7.37
CA ILE A 242 3.19 17.04 -7.58
C ILE A 242 2.79 15.60 -7.24
N TYR A 243 2.16 15.40 -6.07
CA TYR A 243 1.64 14.09 -5.69
C TYR A 243 0.60 13.57 -6.69
N TRP A 244 -0.30 14.41 -7.20
CA TRP A 244 -1.30 14.03 -8.19
C TRP A 244 -0.68 13.58 -9.51
N THR A 245 0.35 14.28 -10.00
CA THR A 245 1.10 13.85 -11.19
C THR A 245 1.71 12.46 -11.00
N ASN A 246 2.31 12.22 -9.83
CA ASN A 246 2.88 10.92 -9.51
C ASN A 246 1.81 9.83 -9.35
N TYR A 247 0.73 10.13 -8.61
CA TYR A 247 -0.44 9.28 -8.40
C TYR A 247 -1.01 8.74 -9.71
N ALA A 248 -1.13 9.62 -10.70
CA ALA A 248 -1.66 9.31 -12.02
C ALA A 248 -0.60 8.76 -12.99
N ASN A 249 0.60 8.39 -12.53
CA ASN A 249 1.70 7.88 -13.34
C ASN A 249 2.06 8.82 -14.52
N ALA A 250 1.92 10.14 -14.30
CA ALA A 250 2.04 11.19 -15.31
C ALA A 250 1.27 10.91 -16.62
N ALA A 251 0.09 10.28 -16.51
CA ALA A 251 -0.70 9.92 -17.67
C ALA A 251 -1.55 11.08 -18.21
N ASP A 252 -1.37 11.41 -19.49
CA ASP A 252 -1.99 12.57 -20.14
C ASP A 252 -3.50 12.72 -19.91
N PRO A 253 -4.34 11.65 -19.99
CA PRO A 253 -5.77 11.80 -19.78
C PRO A 253 -6.15 12.30 -18.38
N TYR A 254 -5.39 11.87 -17.37
CA TYR A 254 -5.60 12.28 -15.98
C TYR A 254 -5.01 13.67 -15.69
N LEU A 255 -3.86 14.00 -16.29
CA LEU A 255 -3.27 15.33 -16.17
C LEU A 255 -4.14 16.39 -16.85
N ALA A 256 -4.72 16.08 -18.02
CA ALA A 256 -5.63 16.97 -18.72
C ALA A 256 -6.96 17.18 -17.99
N GLY A 257 -7.46 16.13 -17.31
CA GLY A 257 -8.65 16.24 -16.46
C GLY A 257 -8.43 17.01 -15.16
N GLY A 258 -7.20 16.98 -14.64
CA GLY A 258 -6.85 17.59 -13.36
C GLY A 258 -7.50 16.89 -12.16
N CYS A 259 -7.31 17.50 -10.98
CA CYS A 259 -7.91 17.05 -9.73
C CYS A 259 -8.60 18.24 -9.07
N ASP A 260 -9.93 18.26 -9.08
CA ASP A 260 -10.72 19.30 -8.43
C ASP A 260 -10.66 19.17 -6.90
N ASP A 261 -11.36 20.04 -6.19
CA ASP A 261 -11.34 20.06 -4.73
C ASP A 261 -11.93 18.78 -4.10
N ILE A 262 -12.87 18.11 -4.78
CA ILE A 262 -13.44 16.85 -4.30
C ILE A 262 -12.41 15.73 -4.46
N CYS A 263 -11.75 15.65 -5.61
CA CYS A 263 -10.65 14.73 -5.86
C CYS A 263 -9.53 14.94 -4.84
N TYR A 264 -9.16 16.19 -4.57
CA TYR A 264 -8.12 16.54 -3.62
C TYR A 264 -8.45 16.05 -2.20
N GLU A 265 -9.62 16.39 -1.67
CA GLU A 265 -10.06 15.92 -0.35
C GLU A 265 -10.11 14.39 -0.29
N ARG A 266 -10.57 13.73 -1.36
CA ARG A 266 -10.63 12.27 -1.44
C ARG A 266 -9.24 11.63 -1.38
N ARG A 267 -8.25 12.15 -2.11
CA ARG A 267 -6.88 11.61 -2.10
C ARG A 267 -6.21 11.77 -0.74
N LEU A 268 -6.42 12.89 -0.05
CA LEU A 268 -5.97 13.06 1.33
C LEU A 268 -6.65 12.06 2.26
N CYS A 269 -7.95 11.83 2.09
CA CYS A 269 -8.67 10.83 2.88
C CYS A 269 -8.18 9.41 2.62
N ASP A 270 -7.93 9.03 1.36
CA ASP A 270 -7.43 7.69 1.02
C ASP A 270 -6.08 7.41 1.74
N ILE A 271 -5.17 8.40 1.79
CA ILE A 271 -3.91 8.30 2.53
C ILE A 271 -4.12 8.06 4.03
N MET A 272 -5.11 8.74 4.61
CA MET A 272 -5.37 8.75 6.05
C MET A 272 -6.30 7.62 6.51
N THR A 273 -6.77 6.75 5.60
CA THR A 273 -7.77 5.72 5.91
C THR A 273 -7.19 4.32 5.68
N SER A 274 -6.37 3.82 6.61
CA SER A 274 -5.93 2.42 6.60
C SER A 274 -6.99 1.46 7.17
N ASP A 275 -7.84 1.93 8.08
CA ASP A 275 -8.99 1.20 8.65
C ASP A 275 -10.30 1.75 8.06
N ARG A 276 -11.04 0.90 7.36
CA ARG A 276 -12.31 1.26 6.70
C ARG A 276 -13.42 1.72 7.65
N ASN A 277 -13.29 1.46 8.95
CA ASN A 277 -14.26 1.87 9.97
C ASN A 277 -13.86 3.15 10.70
N ASP A 278 -12.65 3.65 10.50
CA ASP A 278 -12.14 4.84 11.14
C ASP A 278 -11.93 5.95 10.09
N MET A 279 -12.77 6.97 10.15
CA MET A 279 -12.73 8.11 9.22
C MET A 279 -12.23 9.39 9.91
N ASP A 280 -11.88 9.32 11.20
CA ASP A 280 -11.59 10.53 11.99
C ASP A 280 -10.36 11.25 11.45
N ALA A 281 -9.32 10.49 11.08
CA ALA A 281 -8.11 11.03 10.48
C ALA A 281 -8.35 11.66 9.08
N CYS A 282 -9.24 11.08 8.28
CA CYS A 282 -9.70 11.67 7.01
C CYS A 282 -10.42 13.00 7.26
N TYR A 283 -11.31 13.06 8.25
CA TYR A 283 -12.01 14.31 8.58
C TYR A 283 -11.06 15.39 9.08
N GLU A 284 -10.06 15.03 9.88
CA GLU A 284 -9.06 15.97 10.39
C GLU A 284 -8.16 16.52 9.28
N VAL A 285 -7.66 15.69 8.36
CA VAL A 285 -6.83 16.19 7.24
C VAL A 285 -7.61 17.10 6.30
N VAL A 286 -8.89 16.78 6.02
CA VAL A 286 -9.77 17.62 5.19
C VAL A 286 -10.09 18.94 5.89
N LYS A 287 -10.32 18.91 7.21
CA LYS A 287 -10.53 20.11 8.01
C LYS A 287 -9.30 21.03 7.94
N ARG A 288 -8.09 20.48 8.05
CA ARG A 288 -6.83 21.25 7.89
C ARG A 288 -6.73 21.90 6.51
N LYS A 289 -7.05 21.17 5.45
CA LYS A 289 -7.09 21.72 4.08
C LYS A 289 -8.05 22.91 3.98
N ARG A 290 -9.25 22.78 4.53
CA ARG A 290 -10.26 23.85 4.48
C ARG A 290 -9.84 25.10 5.28
N HIS A 291 -9.23 24.93 6.45
CA HIS A 291 -8.69 26.05 7.23
C HIS A 291 -7.53 26.77 6.53
N ALA A 292 -6.64 26.04 5.87
CA ALA A 292 -5.55 26.65 5.12
C ALA A 292 -6.05 27.52 3.95
N ASN A 293 -7.17 27.13 3.33
CA ASN A 293 -7.80 27.92 2.26
C ASN A 293 -8.49 29.18 2.80
N SER A 294 -9.24 29.09 3.92
CA SER A 294 -9.91 30.27 4.48
C SER A 294 -8.91 31.38 4.86
N TYR A 295 -7.74 31.01 5.39
CA TYR A 295 -6.70 31.98 5.75
C TYR A 295 -6.08 32.67 4.52
N LYS A 296 -6.01 31.98 3.37
CA LYS A 296 -5.54 32.57 2.12
C LYS A 296 -6.56 33.56 1.55
N GLU A 297 -7.85 33.24 1.60
CA GLU A 297 -8.92 34.14 1.18
C GLU A 297 -8.95 35.42 2.03
N ASP A 298 -8.82 35.30 3.35
CA ASP A 298 -8.74 36.44 4.27
C ASP A 298 -7.53 37.33 3.94
N ILE A 299 -6.33 36.77 3.75
CA ILE A 299 -5.15 37.58 3.39
C ILE A 299 -5.34 38.30 2.04
N THR A 300 -5.94 37.65 1.04
CA THR A 300 -6.21 38.29 -0.26
C THR A 300 -7.25 39.41 -0.18
N THR A 301 -8.20 39.35 0.76
CA THR A 301 -9.20 40.42 0.95
C THR A 301 -8.66 41.60 1.76
N PHE A 302 -7.62 41.41 2.58
CA PHE A 302 -6.92 42.51 3.28
C PHE A 302 -5.83 43.21 2.45
N SER A 303 -5.49 42.67 1.28
CA SER A 303 -4.41 43.19 0.41
C SER A 303 -4.90 43.89 -0.87
N THR A 304 -6.21 44.15 -0.97
CA THR A 304 -6.85 45.01 -2.01
C THR A 304 -7.37 46.29 -1.39
#